data_AF-A0A5E4IZ26-F1
#
_entry.id   AF-A0A5E4IZ26-F1
#
_cell.length_a   1.000
_cell.length_b   1.000
_cell.length_c   1.000
_cell.angle_alpha   90.00
_cell.angle_beta   90.00
_cell.angle_gamma   90.00
#
_symmetry.space_group_name_H-M   'P 1'
#
loop_
_entity.id
_entity.type
_entity.pdbx_description
1 polymer ?
#
loop_
_entity_poly.entity_id
_entity_poly.type
_entity_poly.pdbx_seq_one_letter_code
_entity_poly.pdbx_strand_id
1 'polypeptide(L)'
;MRLFKHGSSLAIVIPDNIIQRRLLKEGEELEFIDVDENFIALVKKTNLKNKIENKINEKTTLQPSKPIIEAVISEKNKNIPSFLIIDNEIEAREFSRRYENEIREKILNGVRSFDKKFYIIRNDYFEDLSKKIITLIEKNEMKLDDICQA
;
A
#
# COMPACT_ATOMS: atom_id res chain seq x y z
N MET A 1 16.36 18.80 -4.32
CA MET A 1 17.04 18.60 -5.62
C MET A 1 16.67 19.74 -6.54
N ARG A 2 17.57 20.15 -7.43
CA ARG A 2 17.31 21.14 -8.47
C ARG A 2 17.72 20.56 -9.81
N LEU A 3 16.87 20.74 -10.81
CA LEU A 3 17.15 20.43 -12.20
C LEU A 3 17.67 21.70 -12.87
N PHE A 4 18.72 21.57 -13.67
CA PHE A 4 19.26 22.70 -14.41
C PHE A 4 19.90 22.20 -15.71
N LYS A 5 20.01 23.09 -16.69
CA LYS A 5 20.66 22.79 -17.96
C LYS A 5 22.15 23.05 -17.84
N HIS A 6 22.96 22.09 -18.23
CA HIS A 6 24.42 22.20 -18.28
C HIS A 6 24.89 21.87 -19.71
N GLY A 7 25.18 22.91 -20.49
CA GLY A 7 25.44 22.77 -21.92
C GLY A 7 24.22 22.26 -22.68
N SER A 8 24.36 21.13 -23.39
CA SER A 8 23.27 20.44 -24.09
C SER A 8 22.54 19.40 -23.24
N SER A 9 22.99 19.16 -22.00
CA SER A 9 22.46 18.11 -21.13
C SER A 9 21.63 18.67 -19.97
N LEU A 10 20.73 17.85 -19.44
CA LEU A 10 20.00 18.13 -18.21
C LEU A 10 20.77 17.52 -17.03
N ALA A 11 20.97 18.30 -15.98
CA ALA A 11 21.70 17.91 -14.78
C ALA A 11 20.83 18.05 -13.54
N ILE A 12 21.12 17.23 -12.53
CA ILE A 12 20.48 17.25 -11.23
C ILE A 12 21.53 17.51 -10.17
N VAL A 13 21.30 18.48 -9.29
CA VAL A 13 22.11 18.64 -8.07
C VAL A 13 21.62 17.65 -7.03
N ILE A 14 22.48 16.68 -6.69
CA ILE A 14 22.29 15.76 -5.57
C ILE A 14 22.75 16.48 -4.30
N PRO A 15 21.88 16.66 -3.29
CA PRO A 15 22.28 17.25 -2.01
C PRO A 15 23.38 16.45 -1.29
N ASP A 16 24.31 17.15 -0.63
CA ASP A 16 25.48 16.55 0.05
C ASP A 16 25.11 15.48 1.09
N ASN A 17 23.99 15.67 1.80
CA ASN A 17 23.51 14.70 2.77
C ASN A 17 23.17 13.34 2.14
N ILE A 18 22.70 13.31 0.88
CA ILE A 18 22.45 12.07 0.14
C ILE A 18 23.78 11.45 -0.30
N ILE A 19 24.71 12.28 -0.80
CA ILE A 19 26.05 11.85 -1.22
C ILE A 19 26.77 11.14 -0.06
N GLN A 20 26.79 11.76 1.12
CA GLN A 20 27.43 11.20 2.32
C GLN A 20 26.76 9.90 2.78
N ARG A 21 25.43 9.87 2.88
CA ARG A 21 24.68 8.68 3.34
C ARG A 21 24.78 7.49 2.39
N ARG A 22 24.89 7.75 1.08
CA ARG A 22 24.97 6.71 0.05
C ARG A 22 26.39 6.42 -0.41
N LEU A 23 27.39 7.07 0.21
CA LEU A 23 28.81 6.95 -0.12
C LEU A 23 29.03 7.09 -1.63
N LEU A 24 28.45 8.13 -2.21
CA LEU A 24 28.64 8.46 -3.62
C LEU A 24 29.96 9.19 -3.80
N LYS A 25 30.70 8.84 -4.85
CA LYS A 25 31.97 9.49 -5.20
C LYS A 25 31.86 10.16 -6.57
N GLU A 26 32.64 11.21 -6.77
CA GLU A 26 32.78 11.81 -8.10
C GLU A 26 33.32 10.79 -9.10
N GLY A 27 32.79 10.81 -10.32
CA GLY A 27 33.12 9.84 -11.37
C GLY A 27 32.40 8.49 -11.26
N GLU A 28 31.54 8.29 -10.26
CA GLU A 28 30.74 7.08 -10.13
C GLU A 28 29.61 7.02 -11.17
N GLU A 29 29.45 5.88 -11.85
CA GLU A 29 28.40 5.70 -12.86
C GLU A 29 27.05 5.35 -12.23
N LEU A 30 26.06 6.22 -12.49
CA LEU A 30 24.69 6.06 -12.04
C LEU A 30 23.74 5.91 -13.23
N GLU A 31 22.60 5.27 -13.00
CA GLU A 31 21.56 5.05 -14.00
C GLU A 31 20.19 5.36 -13.40
N PHE A 32 19.32 5.98 -14.19
CA PHE A 32 17.93 6.25 -13.83
C PHE A 32 17.06 5.06 -14.21
N ILE A 33 16.17 4.65 -13.31
CA ILE A 33 15.18 3.60 -13.55
C ILE A 33 13.81 4.15 -13.19
N ASP A 34 12.85 3.95 -14.08
CA ASP A 34 11.44 4.21 -13.79
C ASP A 34 10.92 3.14 -12.84
N VAL A 35 10.51 3.57 -11.64
CA VAL A 35 9.92 2.68 -10.64
C VAL A 35 8.41 2.58 -10.87
N ASP A 36 7.79 3.71 -11.21
CA ASP A 36 6.38 3.84 -11.59
C ASP A 36 6.17 5.16 -12.38
N GLU A 37 4.90 5.55 -12.62
CA GLU A 37 4.54 6.74 -13.39
C GLU A 37 5.07 8.06 -12.83
N ASN A 38 5.39 8.14 -11.53
CA ASN A 38 5.76 9.38 -10.84
C ASN A 38 7.12 9.30 -10.11
N PHE A 39 7.75 8.13 -10.08
CA PHE A 39 8.98 7.89 -9.35
C PHE A 39 10.08 7.37 -10.26
N ILE A 40 11.18 8.14 -10.33
CA ILE A 40 12.43 7.74 -10.96
C ILE A 40 13.45 7.49 -9.85
N ALA A 41 14.05 6.30 -9.84
CA ALA A 41 15.14 5.95 -8.94
C ALA A 41 16.50 6.16 -9.62
N LEU A 42 17.46 6.71 -8.87
CA LEU A 42 18.85 6.76 -9.28
C LEU A 42 19.61 5.63 -8.59
N VAL A 43 20.24 4.75 -9.36
CA VAL A 43 20.95 3.58 -8.84
C VAL A 43 22.38 3.49 -9.37
N LYS A 44 23.27 2.88 -8.58
CA LYS A 44 24.63 2.55 -9.02
C LYS A 44 24.57 1.44 -10.07
N LYS A 45 25.25 1.60 -11.22
CA LYS A 45 25.29 0.55 -12.26
C LYS A 45 25.83 -0.79 -11.75
N THR A 46 26.74 -0.76 -10.78
CA THR A 46 27.27 -1.98 -10.12
C THR A 46 26.17 -2.78 -9.41
N ASN A 47 25.18 -2.11 -8.83
CA ASN A 47 24.11 -2.75 -8.07
C ASN A 47 23.01 -3.34 -8.97
N LEU A 48 22.88 -2.81 -10.19
CA LEU A 48 21.91 -3.28 -11.19
C LEU A 48 22.22 -4.71 -11.65
N LYS A 49 23.50 -5.02 -11.94
CA LYS A 49 23.94 -6.36 -12.34
C LYS A 49 23.58 -7.40 -11.28
N ASN A 50 23.90 -7.12 -10.02
CA ASN A 50 23.62 -8.02 -8.90
C ASN A 50 22.11 -8.25 -8.68
N LYS A 51 21.27 -7.21 -8.85
CA LYS A 51 19.81 -7.36 -8.72
C LYS A 51 19.20 -8.16 -9.87
N ILE A 52 19.72 -8.03 -11.10
CA ILE A 52 19.24 -8.81 -12.24
C ILE A 52 19.64 -10.28 -12.06
N GLU A 53 20.88 -10.55 -11.65
CA GLU A 53 21.35 -11.92 -11.36
C GLU A 53 20.55 -12.56 -10.21
N ASN A 54 20.27 -11.82 -9.14
CA ASN A 54 19.44 -12.31 -8.05
C ASN A 54 17.98 -12.54 -8.46
N LYS A 55 17.37 -11.65 -9.26
CA LYS A 55 15.99 -11.87 -9.77
C LYS A 55 15.89 -13.05 -10.74
N ILE A 56 16.96 -13.34 -11.50
CA ILE A 56 17.02 -14.53 -12.37
C ILE A 56 17.08 -15.80 -11.51
N ASN A 57 17.79 -15.77 -10.38
CA ASN A 57 17.88 -16.90 -9.45
C ASN A 57 16.64 -17.05 -8.54
N GLU A 58 15.99 -15.95 -8.16
CA GLU A 58 14.82 -15.91 -7.28
C GLU A 58 13.49 -16.25 -7.99
N LYS A 59 13.42 -16.20 -9.33
CA LYS A 59 12.27 -16.72 -10.09
C LYS A 59 12.05 -18.23 -9.93
N THR A 60 12.97 -18.95 -9.26
CA THR A 60 12.81 -20.37 -8.91
C THR A 60 12.22 -20.58 -7.51
N THR A 61 12.06 -19.55 -6.67
CA THR A 61 11.46 -19.69 -5.32
C THR A 61 10.78 -18.40 -4.85
N LEU A 62 9.67 -17.99 -5.48
CA LEU A 62 8.85 -16.90 -4.96
C LEU A 62 7.94 -17.40 -3.83
N GLN A 63 8.37 -17.18 -2.59
CA GLN A 63 7.44 -17.00 -1.46
C GLN A 63 7.17 -15.50 -1.26
N PRO A 64 5.92 -15.06 -1.18
CA PRO A 64 5.58 -13.64 -0.99
C PRO A 64 5.87 -13.18 0.44
N SER A 65 6.66 -12.11 0.56
CA SER A 65 6.82 -11.36 1.81
C SER A 65 5.54 -10.60 2.16
N LYS A 66 5.01 -10.89 3.35
CA LYS A 66 3.79 -10.31 3.96
C LYS A 66 3.66 -8.79 3.81
N PRO A 67 2.52 -8.28 3.31
CA PRO A 67 1.90 -7.09 3.88
C PRO A 67 1.31 -7.45 5.25
N ILE A 68 1.54 -6.61 6.26
CA ILE A 68 0.85 -6.70 7.55
C ILE A 68 -0.60 -6.29 7.29
N ILE A 69 -1.45 -7.28 7.04
CA ILE A 69 -2.90 -7.17 7.06
C ILE A 69 -3.31 -7.53 8.49
N GLU A 70 -3.74 -6.54 9.27
CA GLU A 70 -4.54 -6.81 10.48
C GLU A 70 -5.94 -7.26 10.02
N ALA A 71 -6.02 -8.50 9.52
CA ALA A 71 -7.29 -9.18 9.34
C ALA A 71 -7.69 -9.71 10.72
N VAL A 72 -8.54 -8.98 11.44
CA VAL A 72 -9.22 -9.59 12.59
C VAL A 72 -10.17 -10.65 12.01
N ILE A 73 -9.86 -11.89 12.40
CA ILE A 73 -10.36 -13.18 11.92
C ILE A 73 -11.90 -13.24 11.94
N SER A 74 -12.55 -13.92 10.97
CA SER A 74 -13.41 -15.05 11.30
C SER A 74 -13.87 -15.98 10.16
N GLU A 75 -14.03 -17.25 10.55
CA GLU A 75 -15.04 -18.23 10.13
C GLU A 75 -15.03 -18.82 8.70
N LYS A 76 -14.29 -19.95 8.63
CA LYS A 76 -14.57 -21.27 8.05
C LYS A 76 -15.24 -21.47 6.69
N ASN A 77 -15.89 -20.51 6.04
CA ASN A 77 -16.55 -20.74 4.73
C ASN A 77 -16.50 -19.59 3.73
N LYS A 78 -15.93 -18.43 4.08
CA LYS A 78 -15.75 -17.33 3.12
C LYS A 78 -14.30 -16.84 3.17
N ASN A 79 -13.59 -16.94 2.04
CA ASN A 79 -12.21 -16.45 1.87
C ASN A 79 -12.07 -14.92 2.01
N ILE A 80 -13.14 -14.20 2.31
CA ILE A 80 -13.17 -12.74 2.37
C ILE A 80 -13.21 -12.34 3.86
N PRO A 81 -12.22 -11.56 4.34
CA PRO A 81 -12.23 -11.08 5.71
C PRO A 81 -13.46 -10.20 5.97
N SER A 82 -13.92 -10.16 7.23
CA SER A 82 -15.09 -9.36 7.64
C SER A 82 -14.91 -7.86 7.38
N PHE A 83 -13.67 -7.38 7.48
CA PHE A 83 -13.24 -6.04 7.11
C PHE A 83 -11.83 -6.11 6.50
N LEU A 84 -11.49 -5.13 5.66
CA LEU A 84 -10.20 -5.00 5.02
C LEU A 84 -9.89 -3.52 4.80
N ILE A 85 -8.64 -3.14 5.06
CA ILE A 85 -8.12 -1.80 4.76
C ILE A 85 -7.06 -1.96 3.66
N ILE A 86 -7.20 -1.20 2.58
CA ILE A 86 -6.24 -1.17 1.47
C ILE A 86 -5.65 0.23 1.36
N ASP A 87 -4.32 0.33 1.42
CA ASP A 87 -3.60 1.60 1.40
C ASP A 87 -3.26 2.09 -0.03
N ASN A 88 -3.36 1.21 -1.03
CA ASN A 88 -2.98 1.48 -2.42
C ASN A 88 -4.19 1.44 -3.38
N GLU A 89 -4.30 2.45 -4.25
CA GLU A 89 -5.35 2.53 -5.26
C GLU A 89 -5.27 1.39 -6.30
N ILE A 90 -4.07 0.91 -6.63
CA ILE A 90 -3.88 -0.20 -7.58
C ILE A 90 -4.50 -1.48 -7.00
N GLU A 91 -4.16 -1.81 -5.75
CA GLU A 91 -4.69 -2.97 -5.04
C GLU A 91 -6.21 -2.85 -4.85
N ALA A 92 -6.72 -1.67 -4.51
CA ALA A 92 -8.16 -1.43 -4.37
C ALA A 92 -8.91 -1.63 -5.69
N ARG A 93 -8.31 -1.20 -6.81
CA ARG A 93 -8.87 -1.40 -8.16
C ARG A 93 -8.90 -2.88 -8.54
N GLU A 94 -7.84 -3.62 -8.24
CA GLU A 94 -7.80 -5.06 -8.47
C GLU A 94 -8.81 -5.80 -7.59
N PHE A 95 -8.94 -5.41 -6.32
CA PHE A 95 -9.93 -5.96 -5.39
C PHE A 95 -11.35 -5.72 -5.93
N SER A 96 -11.66 -4.49 -6.34
CA SER A 96 -12.98 -4.13 -6.89
C SER A 96 -13.33 -4.93 -8.15
N ARG A 97 -12.34 -5.22 -9.02
CA ARG A 97 -12.56 -6.06 -10.20
C ARG A 97 -12.80 -7.52 -9.82
N ARG A 98 -12.03 -8.03 -8.86
CA ARG A 98 -12.15 -9.43 -8.41
C ARG A 98 -13.49 -9.73 -7.74
N TYR A 99 -14.02 -8.77 -6.98
CA TYR A 99 -15.26 -8.92 -6.19
C TYR A 99 -16.42 -8.06 -6.72
N GLU A 100 -16.46 -7.82 -8.03
CA GLU A 100 -17.47 -6.94 -8.65
C GLU A 100 -18.90 -7.44 -8.41
N ASN A 101 -19.11 -8.76 -8.47
CA ASN A 101 -20.43 -9.37 -8.27
C ASN A 101 -20.90 -9.19 -6.82
N GLU A 102 -20.02 -9.42 -5.86
CA GLU A 102 -20.31 -9.27 -4.42
C GLU A 102 -20.61 -7.81 -4.05
N ILE A 103 -19.93 -6.84 -4.68
CA ILE A 103 -20.22 -5.41 -4.53
C ILE A 103 -21.60 -5.10 -5.14
N ARG A 104 -21.89 -5.63 -6.34
CA ARG A 104 -23.17 -5.43 -7.03
C ARG A 104 -24.34 -6.03 -6.26
N GLU A 105 -24.15 -7.18 -5.64
CA GLU A 105 -25.11 -7.87 -4.78
C GLU A 105 -25.20 -7.27 -3.37
N LYS A 106 -24.43 -6.21 -3.08
CA LYS A 106 -24.35 -5.54 -1.76
C LYS A 106 -23.88 -6.46 -0.62
N ILE A 107 -23.14 -7.51 -0.94
CA ILE A 107 -22.49 -8.38 0.05
C ILE A 107 -21.27 -7.64 0.64
N LEU A 108 -20.59 -6.83 -0.17
CA LEU A 108 -19.47 -5.99 0.23
C LEU A 108 -19.78 -4.51 0.00
N ASN A 109 -19.35 -3.69 0.94
CA ASN A 109 -19.37 -2.23 0.83
C ASN A 109 -17.94 -1.71 0.90
N GLY A 110 -17.61 -0.75 0.05
CA GLY A 110 -16.29 -0.11 -0.02
C GLY A 110 -16.40 1.41 0.03
N VAL A 111 -15.57 2.06 0.83
CA VAL A 111 -15.52 3.53 0.94
C VAL A 111 -14.07 4.00 0.84
N ARG A 112 -13.85 5.07 0.06
CA ARG A 112 -12.57 5.81 0.03
C ARG A 112 -12.62 6.90 1.08
N SER A 113 -11.68 6.86 2.02
CA SER A 113 -11.55 7.85 3.09
C SER A 113 -10.67 9.03 2.65
N PHE A 114 -10.71 10.11 3.44
CA PHE A 114 -9.90 11.32 3.24
C PHE A 114 -8.39 11.08 3.40
N ASP A 115 -8.02 10.07 4.18
CA ASP A 115 -6.62 9.61 4.32
C ASP A 115 -6.12 8.81 3.12
N LYS A 116 -6.93 8.73 2.04
CA LYS A 116 -6.67 8.00 0.80
C LYS A 116 -6.66 6.48 0.95
N LYS A 117 -7.07 5.93 2.09
CA LYS A 117 -7.27 4.49 2.28
C LYS A 117 -8.63 4.06 1.77
N PHE A 118 -8.74 2.78 1.45
CA PHE A 118 -9.97 2.12 1.05
C PHE A 118 -10.41 1.14 2.13
N TYR A 119 -11.58 1.38 2.70
CA TYR A 119 -12.17 0.55 3.73
C TYR A 119 -13.23 -0.33 3.09
N ILE A 120 -13.08 -1.64 3.21
CA ILE A 120 -13.99 -2.64 2.70
C ILE A 120 -14.57 -3.40 3.89
N ILE A 121 -15.88 -3.57 3.91
CA ILE A 121 -16.59 -4.27 4.98
C ILE A 121 -17.67 -5.16 4.39
N ARG A 122 -17.86 -6.34 4.98
CA ARG A 122 -19.00 -7.19 4.66
C ARG A 122 -20.28 -6.65 5.26
N ASN A 123 -21.37 -6.72 4.50
CA ASN A 123 -22.65 -6.16 4.93
C ASN A 123 -23.22 -6.86 6.16
N ASP A 124 -23.11 -8.20 6.24
CA ASP A 124 -23.55 -8.97 7.41
C ASP A 124 -22.78 -8.58 8.69
N TYR A 125 -21.46 -8.44 8.57
CA TYR A 125 -20.63 -7.96 9.68
C TYR A 125 -20.97 -6.53 10.11
N PHE A 126 -21.23 -5.64 9.15
CA PHE A 126 -21.65 -4.26 9.44
C PHE A 126 -23.00 -4.21 10.18
N GLU A 127 -23.97 -5.03 9.79
CA GLU A 127 -25.27 -5.13 10.47
C GLU A 127 -25.12 -5.61 11.92
N ASP A 128 -24.27 -6.61 12.17
CA ASP A 128 -24.03 -7.10 13.53
C ASP A 128 -23.31 -6.06 14.40
N LEU A 129 -22.35 -5.34 13.82
CA LEU A 129 -21.60 -4.30 14.51
C LEU A 129 -22.50 -3.08 14.83
N SER A 130 -23.34 -2.67 13.87
CA SER A 130 -24.25 -1.53 14.05
C SER A 130 -25.26 -1.76 15.18
N LYS A 131 -25.81 -2.98 15.31
CA LYS A 131 -26.71 -3.34 16.43
C LYS A 131 -26.03 -3.19 17.79
N LYS A 132 -24.78 -3.64 17.90
CA LYS A 132 -23.99 -3.50 19.13
C LYS A 132 -23.74 -2.03 19.48
N ILE A 133 -23.33 -1.24 18.49
CA ILE A 133 -23.08 0.20 18.67
C ILE A 133 -24.35 0.93 19.09
N ILE A 134 -25.48 0.68 18.43
CA ILE A 134 -26.77 1.30 18.78
C ILE A 134 -27.16 0.96 20.21
N THR A 135 -27.01 -0.31 20.61
CA THR A 135 -27.34 -0.75 21.98
C THR A 135 -26.45 -0.06 23.02
N LEU A 136 -25.16 0.14 22.75
CA LEU A 136 -24.25 0.84 23.64
C LEU A 136 -24.58 2.33 23.77
N ILE A 137 -24.94 2.98 22.65
CA ILE A 137 -25.38 4.38 22.62
C ILE A 137 -26.67 4.56 23.42
N GLU A 138 -27.67 3.70 23.20
CA GLU A 138 -28.98 3.79 23.88
C GLU A 138 -28.87 3.64 25.39
N LYS A 139 -27.95 2.81 25.86
CA LYS A 139 -27.72 2.60 27.29
C LYS A 139 -26.95 3.75 27.96
N ASN A 140 -26.47 4.74 27.21
CA ASN A 140 -25.57 5.80 27.71
C ASN A 140 -24.33 5.23 28.45
N GLU A 141 -23.95 3.98 28.15
CA GLU A 141 -22.89 3.27 28.87
C GLU A 141 -21.49 3.70 28.37
N MET A 142 -21.38 4.29 27.18
CA MET A 142 -20.12 4.76 26.61
C MET A 142 -20.27 6.10 25.91
N LYS A 143 -19.24 6.94 25.99
CA LYS A 143 -19.11 8.09 25.11
C LYS A 143 -18.66 7.63 23.74
N LEU A 144 -18.95 8.42 22.72
CA LEU A 144 -18.56 8.11 21.33
C LEU A 144 -17.05 7.85 21.21
N ASP A 145 -16.24 8.57 21.98
CA ASP A 145 -14.78 8.42 22.02
C ASP A 145 -14.34 7.03 22.52
N ASP A 146 -15.08 6.43 23.44
CA ASP A 146 -14.78 5.10 24.00
C ASP A 146 -15.11 4.00 22.97
N ILE A 147 -16.17 4.21 22.17
CA ILE A 147 -16.61 3.28 21.12
C ILE A 147 -15.57 3.22 19.98
N CYS A 148 -14.92 4.34 19.66
CA CYS A 148 -13.92 4.39 18.59
C CYS A 148 -12.58 3.73 18.94
N GLN A 149 -12.34 3.35 20.21
CA GLN A 149 -11.08 2.73 20.66
C GLN A 149 -11.17 1.22 20.90
N ALA A 150 -12.37 0.62 20.79
CA ALA A 150 -12.64 -0.80 21.05
C ALA A 150 -12.62 -1.64 19.76
#